data_AF-A0A0E0K802-F1
#
_entry.id   AF-A0A0E0K802-F1
#
_cell.length_a   1.000
_cell.length_b   1.000
_cell.length_c   1.000
_cell.angle_alpha   90.00
_cell.angle_beta   90.00
_cell.angle_gamma   90.00
#
_symmetry.space_group_name_H-M   'P 1'
#
loop_
_entity.id
_entity.type
_entity.pdbx_description
1 polymer ?
#
loop_
_entity_poly.entity_id
_entity_poly.type
_entity_poly.pdbx_seq_one_letter_code
_entity_poly.pdbx_strand_id
1 'polypeptide(L)'
;METAGGDAAPPPPQQRRNKSSAANKGKKGSAAGGGGGVRWPPIKPKKDLQVNRLKGTHLLTVPNFFTSAEAKAFVDIAENIGFTHQGSLGPLKGEAYRDNDRISVTDPLLAQTIWESGINKIFEDISISGKVATSLNPNIRFYRYTEGQRFGRHIDESVNLGDGSRTLYTLLIYLSGKGNAKESSGQALVGGETVFYDHRGGVVAEVFSYSETAICSCEELINHILVGCPKSLQLWWIVLCTINQPRCFPLGETSFLSWWSDYLIASPKQQGLDTIIILVAWSIWKERHNWVFNNQPRSWGQVADLAAEAHLWREVAPVPGLALLHLHGAKCMLHEARVVKKNIKYVLRSDVVFA
;
A
#
# COMPACT_ATOMS: atom_id res chain seq x y z
N MET A 1 21.52 10.97 75.51
CA MET A 1 20.46 11.57 74.67
C MET A 1 21.10 11.74 73.29
N GLU A 2 20.49 11.14 72.25
CA GLU A 2 20.84 11.23 70.82
C GLU A 2 22.19 10.55 70.41
N THR A 3 22.32 9.50 69.56
CA THR A 3 21.77 9.08 68.24
C THR A 3 21.96 10.15 67.15
N ALA A 4 22.51 9.94 65.96
CA ALA A 4 22.95 8.76 65.21
C ALA A 4 23.88 9.23 64.06
N GLY A 5 24.66 8.32 63.48
CA GLY A 5 25.37 8.51 62.22
C GLY A 5 26.07 7.22 61.78
N GLY A 6 25.54 6.55 60.77
CA GLY A 6 26.10 5.31 60.22
C GLY A 6 25.20 4.71 59.14
N ASP A 7 25.51 5.06 57.90
CA ASP A 7 24.86 4.58 56.67
C ASP A 7 24.98 3.06 56.49
N ALA A 8 23.86 2.41 56.13
CA ALA A 8 23.84 1.03 55.63
C ALA A 8 23.06 0.96 54.31
N ALA A 9 23.72 0.44 53.27
CA ALA A 9 23.21 0.30 51.91
C ALA A 9 22.04 -0.70 51.80
N PRO A 10 21.12 -0.53 50.82
CA PRO A 10 19.96 -1.41 50.65
C PRO A 10 20.33 -2.74 49.97
N PRO A 11 19.60 -3.84 50.25
CA PRO A 11 19.84 -5.15 49.65
C PRO A 11 19.29 -5.26 48.21
N PRO A 12 19.80 -6.18 47.39
CA PRO A 12 19.42 -6.32 45.98
C PRO A 12 18.02 -6.93 45.80
N PRO A 13 17.31 -6.59 44.70
CA PRO A 13 15.95 -7.07 44.46
C PRO A 13 15.90 -8.56 44.09
N GLN A 14 15.02 -9.29 44.79
CA GLN A 14 14.73 -10.71 44.60
C GLN A 14 14.01 -10.98 43.27
N GLN A 15 14.59 -11.87 42.45
CA GLN A 15 13.96 -12.42 41.25
C GLN A 15 12.75 -13.30 41.65
N ARG A 16 11.54 -12.84 41.31
CA ARG A 16 10.32 -13.66 41.39
C ARG A 16 10.29 -14.68 40.26
N ARG A 17 10.60 -15.93 40.62
CA ARG A 17 10.23 -17.14 39.88
C ARG A 17 8.71 -17.21 39.74
N ASN A 18 8.18 -17.23 38.51
CA ASN A 18 6.80 -17.65 38.27
C ASN A 18 6.75 -19.09 37.74
N LYS A 19 5.92 -19.85 38.43
CA LYS A 19 5.77 -21.31 38.43
C LYS A 19 5.00 -21.80 37.21
N SER A 20 5.49 -22.90 36.66
CA SER A 20 4.77 -23.85 35.82
C SER A 20 3.79 -24.70 36.65
N SER A 21 2.51 -24.76 36.24
CA SER A 21 1.51 -25.84 36.44
C SER A 21 0.11 -25.21 36.29
N ALA A 22 -0.90 -25.77 35.65
CA ALA A 22 -1.24 -27.19 35.55
C ALA A 22 -2.11 -27.46 34.31
N ALA A 23 -1.97 -28.70 33.83
CA ALA A 23 -2.81 -29.32 32.83
C ALA A 23 -4.25 -29.50 33.33
N ASN A 24 -5.24 -29.27 32.47
CA ASN A 24 -6.60 -29.72 32.69
C ASN A 24 -6.91 -30.86 31.70
N LYS A 25 -7.00 -32.09 32.21
CA LYS A 25 -7.50 -33.27 31.49
C LYS A 25 -9.03 -33.24 31.55
N GLY A 26 -9.69 -33.18 30.39
CA GLY A 26 -11.13 -33.31 30.28
C GLY A 26 -11.56 -34.00 28.98
N LYS A 27 -11.90 -35.29 29.10
CA LYS A 27 -12.71 -36.15 28.21
C LYS A 27 -12.24 -36.39 26.75
N LYS A 28 -11.68 -37.59 26.56
CA LYS A 28 -11.71 -38.34 25.29
C LYS A 28 -13.17 -38.59 24.88
N GLY A 29 -13.64 -37.87 23.88
CA GLY A 29 -14.68 -38.33 22.98
C GLY A 29 -14.01 -38.90 21.73
N SER A 30 -14.09 -40.21 21.54
CA SER A 30 -13.79 -40.83 20.25
C SER A 30 -14.83 -40.34 19.25
N ALA A 31 -14.40 -39.58 18.24
CA ALA A 31 -15.17 -39.34 17.04
C ALA A 31 -14.30 -39.66 15.83
N ALA A 32 -14.87 -40.52 14.99
CA ALA A 32 -14.33 -41.12 13.79
C ALA A 32 -13.71 -40.11 12.80
N GLY A 33 -12.77 -40.61 12.00
CA GLY A 33 -12.09 -39.84 10.97
C GLY A 33 -13.03 -39.20 9.94
N GLY A 34 -12.64 -37.99 9.54
CA GLY A 34 -13.19 -37.27 8.40
C GLY A 34 -12.08 -36.43 7.78
N GLY A 35 -11.18 -37.09 7.03
CA GLY A 35 -10.20 -36.42 6.17
C GLY A 35 -10.89 -35.82 4.95
N GLY A 36 -11.58 -34.70 5.13
CA GLY A 36 -12.11 -33.89 4.04
C GLY A 36 -11.34 -32.58 3.98
N GLY A 37 -10.18 -32.57 3.30
CA GLY A 37 -9.46 -31.33 3.04
C GLY A 37 -10.34 -30.34 2.26
N VAL A 38 -10.24 -29.05 2.57
CA VAL A 38 -10.91 -27.99 1.83
C VAL A 38 -10.49 -28.08 0.36
N ARG A 39 -11.46 -28.20 -0.54
CA ARG A 39 -11.20 -28.26 -1.99
C ARG A 39 -11.32 -26.86 -2.59
N TRP A 40 -10.18 -26.23 -2.87
CA TRP A 40 -10.11 -24.94 -3.55
C TRP A 40 -10.52 -25.02 -5.03
N PRO A 41 -10.98 -23.92 -5.63
CA PRO A 41 -11.38 -23.92 -7.03
C PRO A 41 -10.14 -24.03 -7.94
N PRO A 42 -10.29 -24.62 -9.14
CA PRO A 42 -9.17 -24.79 -10.06
C PRO A 42 -8.68 -23.43 -10.57
N ILE A 43 -7.36 -23.27 -10.69
CA ILE A 43 -6.73 -22.08 -11.27
C ILE A 43 -6.19 -22.46 -12.65
N LYS A 44 -6.61 -21.75 -13.70
CA LYS A 44 -6.13 -22.03 -15.07
C LYS A 44 -4.68 -21.57 -15.30
N PRO A 45 -3.98 -22.16 -16.27
CA PRO A 45 -2.84 -21.58 -16.98
C PRO A 45 -2.89 -20.09 -17.33
N LYS A 46 -1.96 -19.21 -16.90
CA LYS A 46 -1.86 -17.83 -17.42
C LYS A 46 -0.57 -17.71 -18.24
N LYS A 47 -0.70 -17.41 -19.54
CA LYS A 47 0.45 -17.35 -20.46
C LYS A 47 0.99 -15.93 -20.67
N ASP A 48 0.10 -14.93 -20.69
CA ASP A 48 0.42 -13.57 -21.10
C ASP A 48 0.16 -12.56 -19.96
N LEU A 49 0.75 -12.81 -18.79
CA LEU A 49 0.61 -11.90 -17.65
C LEU A 49 1.35 -10.59 -17.93
N GLN A 50 0.59 -9.49 -17.94
CA GLN A 50 1.15 -8.15 -18.03
C GLN A 50 1.64 -7.71 -16.65
N VAL A 51 2.90 -7.33 -16.54
CA VAL A 51 3.50 -6.88 -15.28
C VAL A 51 3.73 -5.38 -15.33
N ASN A 52 2.99 -4.65 -14.49
CA ASN A 52 3.16 -3.22 -14.34
C ASN A 52 4.08 -2.93 -13.17
N ARG A 53 5.24 -2.34 -13.45
CA ARG A 53 6.17 -1.88 -12.41
C ARG A 53 5.89 -0.42 -12.09
N LEU A 54 5.57 -0.11 -10.83
CA LEU A 54 5.39 1.27 -10.42
C LEU A 54 6.78 1.92 -10.34
N LYS A 55 7.06 2.88 -11.24
CA LYS A 55 8.37 3.53 -11.39
C LYS A 55 8.89 4.06 -10.04
N GLY A 56 10.19 3.86 -9.80
CA GLY A 56 10.84 4.30 -8.56
C GLY A 56 10.45 3.49 -7.32
N THR A 57 9.83 2.32 -7.48
CA THR A 57 9.47 1.42 -6.38
C THR A 57 9.78 -0.03 -6.69
N HIS A 58 9.63 -0.89 -5.68
CA HIS A 58 9.64 -2.34 -5.83
C HIS A 58 8.23 -2.94 -5.89
N LEU A 59 7.20 -2.12 -6.17
CA LEU A 59 5.81 -2.55 -6.30
C LEU A 59 5.54 -3.04 -7.72
N LEU A 60 4.91 -4.21 -7.83
CA LEU A 60 4.47 -4.79 -9.08
C LEU A 60 2.98 -5.05 -9.01
N THR A 61 2.24 -4.73 -10.07
CA THR A 61 0.86 -5.16 -10.23
C THR A 61 0.69 -6.02 -11.47
N VAL A 62 -0.18 -7.02 -11.35
CA VAL A 62 -0.46 -7.99 -12.41
C VAL A 62 -1.97 -8.04 -12.58
N PRO A 63 -2.55 -7.21 -13.46
CA PRO A 63 -3.98 -7.24 -13.73
C PRO A 63 -4.38 -8.58 -14.34
N ASN A 64 -5.63 -8.98 -14.10
CA ASN A 64 -6.22 -10.22 -14.63
C ASN A 64 -5.41 -11.49 -14.27
N PHE A 65 -4.73 -11.49 -13.13
CA PHE A 65 -4.02 -12.68 -12.65
C PHE A 65 -5.01 -13.80 -12.34
N PHE A 66 -6.06 -13.49 -11.57
CA PHE A 66 -7.28 -14.31 -11.56
C PHE A 66 -8.33 -13.67 -12.48
N THR A 67 -9.19 -14.51 -13.03
CA THR A 67 -10.45 -14.02 -13.63
C THR A 67 -11.44 -13.63 -12.55
N SER A 68 -12.42 -12.77 -12.86
CA SER A 68 -13.53 -12.45 -11.94
C SER A 68 -14.24 -13.70 -11.43
N ALA A 69 -14.38 -14.72 -12.28
CA ALA A 69 -15.01 -16.00 -11.93
C ALA A 69 -14.16 -16.83 -10.95
N GLU A 70 -12.85 -16.92 -11.16
CA GLU A 70 -11.92 -17.57 -10.21
C GLU A 70 -11.94 -16.83 -8.87
N ALA A 71 -11.82 -15.50 -8.90
CA ALA A 71 -11.86 -14.65 -7.71
C ALA A 71 -13.15 -14.87 -6.90
N LYS A 72 -14.31 -14.86 -7.57
CA LYS A 72 -15.61 -15.14 -6.95
C LYS A 72 -15.67 -16.55 -6.35
N ALA A 73 -15.20 -17.58 -7.06
CA ALA A 73 -15.22 -18.96 -6.56
C ALA A 73 -14.38 -19.12 -5.27
N PHE A 74 -13.24 -18.42 -5.17
CA PHE A 74 -12.45 -18.38 -3.94
C PHE A 74 -13.22 -17.70 -2.79
N VAL A 75 -13.92 -16.58 -3.06
CA VAL A 75 -14.76 -15.92 -2.05
C VAL A 75 -15.85 -16.84 -1.55
N ASP A 76 -16.57 -17.51 -2.45
CA ASP A 76 -17.68 -18.40 -2.09
C ASP A 76 -17.20 -19.56 -1.19
N ILE A 77 -16.04 -20.15 -1.48
CA ILE A 77 -15.45 -21.22 -0.65
C ILE A 77 -14.95 -20.65 0.69
N ALA A 78 -14.30 -19.48 0.70
CA ALA A 78 -13.80 -18.87 1.93
C ALA A 78 -14.95 -18.50 2.90
N GLU A 79 -16.07 -17.98 2.39
CA GLU A 79 -17.27 -17.72 3.20
C GLU A 79 -17.84 -19.01 3.81
N ASN A 80 -17.86 -20.11 3.04
CA ASN A 80 -18.32 -21.41 3.55
C ASN A 80 -17.40 -22.00 4.63
N ILE A 81 -16.09 -21.74 4.58
CA ILE A 81 -15.15 -22.12 5.65
C ILE A 81 -15.43 -21.33 6.93
N GLY A 82 -15.80 -20.05 6.78
CA GLY A 82 -16.06 -19.12 7.87
C GLY A 82 -14.81 -18.36 8.30
N PHE A 83 -14.94 -17.04 8.42
CA PHE A 83 -13.86 -16.17 8.87
C PHE A 83 -13.87 -15.99 10.38
N THR A 84 -12.68 -15.90 10.98
CA THR A 84 -12.52 -15.52 12.38
C THR A 84 -12.08 -14.06 12.48
N HIS A 85 -12.81 -13.28 13.27
CA HIS A 85 -12.47 -11.88 13.52
C HIS A 85 -11.08 -11.74 14.18
N GLN A 86 -10.30 -10.78 13.70
CA GLN A 86 -8.99 -10.39 14.18
C GLN A 86 -9.00 -8.88 14.45
N GLY A 87 -9.36 -8.53 15.68
CA GLY A 87 -9.35 -7.15 16.17
C GLY A 87 -8.19 -6.93 17.14
N SER A 88 -7.47 -5.83 16.98
CA SER A 88 -6.60 -5.29 18.02
C SER A 88 -7.46 -4.52 19.04
N LEU A 89 -7.25 -4.70 20.34
CA LEU A 89 -7.85 -3.86 21.39
C LEU A 89 -7.39 -2.38 21.32
N GLY A 90 -6.40 -2.11 20.47
CA GLY A 90 -5.76 -0.83 20.16
C GLY A 90 -4.38 -1.12 19.56
N PRO A 91 -3.71 -0.18 18.88
CA PRO A 91 -2.32 -0.36 18.51
C PRO A 91 -1.48 -0.40 19.80
N LEU A 92 -1.01 -1.59 20.20
CA LEU A 92 0.08 -1.71 21.16
C LEU A 92 1.29 -0.92 20.60
N LYS A 93 2.13 -0.35 21.45
CA LYS A 93 3.28 0.45 21.00
C LYS A 93 4.17 -0.42 20.09
N GLY A 94 4.22 -0.09 18.80
CA GLY A 94 4.98 -0.83 17.79
C GLY A 94 4.16 -1.85 16.98
N GLU A 95 2.89 -2.05 17.29
CA GLU A 95 2.00 -2.91 16.51
C GLU A 95 1.02 -2.10 15.67
N ALA A 96 0.80 -2.55 14.44
CA ALA A 96 -0.19 -1.96 13.58
C ALA A 96 -1.61 -2.35 14.00
N TYR A 97 -2.50 -1.36 14.00
CA TYR A 97 -3.93 -1.57 14.27
C TYR A 97 -4.53 -2.55 13.25
N ARG A 98 -5.14 -3.64 13.71
CA ARG A 98 -5.83 -4.62 12.87
C ARG A 98 -7.31 -4.66 13.21
N ASP A 99 -8.12 -4.59 12.18
CA ASP A 99 -9.55 -4.87 12.25
C ASP A 99 -9.94 -5.52 10.92
N ASN A 100 -10.01 -6.85 10.93
CA ASN A 100 -10.45 -7.65 9.78
C ASN A 100 -10.88 -9.04 10.22
N ASP A 101 -11.54 -9.78 9.34
CA ASP A 101 -11.75 -11.20 9.54
C ASP A 101 -10.75 -12.01 8.71
N ARG A 102 -10.28 -13.14 9.24
CA ARG A 102 -9.20 -13.93 8.66
C ARG A 102 -9.48 -15.43 8.67
N ILE A 103 -9.06 -16.08 7.59
CA ILE A 103 -8.78 -17.52 7.51
C ILE A 103 -7.27 -17.68 7.29
N SER A 104 -6.66 -18.67 7.96
CA SER A 104 -5.26 -19.05 7.74
C SER A 104 -5.22 -20.56 7.52
N VAL A 105 -4.77 -20.99 6.34
CA VAL A 105 -4.65 -22.39 5.97
C VAL A 105 -3.21 -22.68 5.59
N THR A 106 -2.71 -23.86 5.95
CA THR A 106 -1.42 -24.35 5.44
C THR A 106 -1.71 -25.35 4.34
N ASP A 107 -1.54 -24.93 3.09
CA ASP A 107 -1.90 -25.70 1.90
C ASP A 107 -0.79 -25.60 0.84
N PRO A 108 0.18 -26.53 0.86
CA PRO A 108 1.27 -26.55 -0.12
C PRO A 108 0.78 -26.75 -1.56
N LEU A 109 -0.32 -27.49 -1.77
CA LEU A 109 -0.84 -27.77 -3.10
C LEU A 109 -1.47 -26.52 -3.71
N LEU A 110 -2.25 -25.76 -2.93
CA LEU A 110 -2.77 -24.47 -3.39
C LEU A 110 -1.63 -23.48 -3.66
N ALA A 111 -0.62 -23.43 -2.79
CA ALA A 111 0.54 -22.55 -2.97
C ALA A 111 1.30 -22.88 -4.27
N GLN A 112 1.53 -24.16 -4.53
CA GLN A 112 2.13 -24.64 -5.78
C GLN A 112 1.25 -24.31 -6.99
N THR A 113 -0.06 -24.54 -6.89
CA THR A 113 -1.01 -24.26 -7.98
C THR A 113 -1.02 -22.76 -8.34
N ILE A 114 -1.01 -21.86 -7.36
CA ILE A 114 -0.92 -20.41 -7.61
C ILE A 114 0.45 -20.07 -8.22
N TRP A 115 1.53 -20.64 -7.70
CA TRP A 115 2.89 -20.42 -8.21
C TRP A 115 3.03 -20.79 -9.70
N GLU A 116 2.61 -22.01 -10.04
CA GLU A 116 2.69 -22.56 -11.40
C GLU A 116 1.62 -22.01 -12.35
N SER A 117 0.63 -21.28 -11.84
CA SER A 117 -0.39 -20.64 -12.68
C SER A 117 0.18 -19.56 -13.60
N GLY A 118 1.42 -19.09 -13.35
CA GLY A 118 2.14 -18.15 -14.21
C GLY A 118 2.87 -17.05 -13.44
N ILE A 119 2.61 -16.90 -12.12
CA ILE A 119 3.28 -15.88 -11.31
C ILE A 119 4.79 -16.16 -11.18
N ASN A 120 5.20 -17.43 -11.22
CA ASN A 120 6.61 -17.85 -11.22
C ASN A 120 7.43 -17.17 -12.33
N LYS A 121 6.84 -17.00 -13.52
CA LYS A 121 7.49 -16.38 -14.68
C LYS A 121 7.91 -14.94 -14.44
N ILE A 122 7.23 -14.23 -13.54
CA ILE A 122 7.54 -12.84 -13.18
C ILE A 122 8.90 -12.76 -12.46
N PHE A 123 9.31 -13.84 -11.81
CA PHE A 123 10.49 -13.91 -10.98
C PHE A 123 11.68 -14.61 -11.63
N GLU A 124 11.56 -15.10 -12.87
CA GLU A 124 12.66 -15.78 -13.59
C GLU A 124 13.92 -14.92 -13.65
N ASP A 125 13.77 -13.61 -13.89
CA ASP A 125 14.87 -12.65 -13.98
C ASP A 125 15.12 -11.86 -12.68
N ILE A 126 14.51 -12.27 -11.56
CA ILE A 126 14.61 -11.55 -10.28
C ILE A 126 15.47 -12.38 -9.32
N SER A 127 16.69 -11.91 -9.09
CA SER A 127 17.54 -12.38 -7.99
C SER A 127 17.75 -11.29 -6.95
N ILE A 128 17.71 -11.67 -5.67
CA ILE A 128 17.92 -10.75 -4.55
C ILE A 128 18.97 -11.35 -3.63
N SER A 129 20.11 -10.67 -3.49
CA SER A 129 21.22 -11.13 -2.64
C SER A 129 21.68 -12.56 -2.99
N GLY A 130 21.73 -12.88 -4.29
CA GLY A 130 22.16 -14.20 -4.79
C GLY A 130 21.09 -15.30 -4.69
N LYS A 131 19.90 -15.01 -4.18
CA LYS A 131 18.77 -15.96 -4.09
C LYS A 131 17.78 -15.73 -5.20
N VAL A 132 17.12 -16.81 -5.63
CA VAL A 132 16.08 -16.79 -6.66
C VAL A 132 14.74 -17.20 -6.05
N ALA A 133 13.64 -16.75 -6.64
CA ALA A 133 12.32 -17.16 -6.19
C ALA A 133 12.05 -18.62 -6.58
N THR A 134 11.57 -19.42 -5.63
CA THR A 134 11.40 -20.87 -5.82
C THR A 134 9.96 -21.33 -5.68
N SER A 135 9.18 -20.69 -4.80
CA SER A 135 7.82 -21.10 -4.49
C SER A 135 7.02 -19.99 -3.79
N LEU A 136 5.78 -20.31 -3.41
CA LEU A 136 4.99 -19.51 -2.48
C LEU A 136 4.96 -20.15 -1.09
N ASN A 137 4.80 -19.31 -0.07
CA ASN A 137 4.63 -19.75 1.31
C ASN A 137 3.33 -20.57 1.43
N PRO A 138 3.38 -21.82 1.93
CA PRO A 138 2.20 -22.67 2.06
C PRO A 138 1.18 -22.13 3.06
N ASN A 139 1.56 -21.21 3.96
CA ASN A 139 0.63 -20.52 4.83
C ASN A 139 -0.13 -19.42 4.06
N ILE A 140 -1.27 -19.77 3.50
CA ILE A 140 -2.15 -18.89 2.72
C ILE A 140 -3.20 -18.30 3.65
N ARG A 141 -3.41 -16.99 3.54
CA ARG A 141 -4.38 -16.25 4.33
C ARG A 141 -5.45 -15.65 3.45
N PHE A 142 -6.69 -15.72 3.90
CA PHE A 142 -7.79 -14.96 3.30
C PHE A 142 -8.22 -13.91 4.30
N TYR A 143 -8.37 -12.69 3.81
CA TYR A 143 -8.85 -11.56 4.58
C TYR A 143 -10.20 -11.09 4.05
N ARG A 144 -11.10 -10.78 4.98
CA ARG A 144 -12.37 -10.12 4.72
C ARG A 144 -12.42 -8.83 5.51
N TYR A 145 -12.81 -7.74 4.86
CA TYR A 145 -13.03 -6.44 5.49
C TYR A 145 -14.44 -5.96 5.15
N THR A 146 -15.28 -5.83 6.17
CA THR A 146 -16.61 -5.21 6.10
C THR A 146 -16.51 -3.71 6.36
N GLU A 147 -17.63 -2.99 6.23
CA GLU A 147 -17.68 -1.55 6.40
C GLU A 147 -17.12 -1.11 7.77
N GLY A 148 -16.23 -0.12 7.77
CA GLY A 148 -15.52 0.37 8.96
C GLY A 148 -14.17 -0.32 9.22
N GLN A 149 -13.99 -1.55 8.76
CA GLN A 149 -12.77 -2.33 8.99
C GLN A 149 -11.57 -1.83 8.17
N ARG A 150 -10.36 -2.02 8.72
CA ARG A 150 -9.09 -1.60 8.09
C ARG A 150 -7.89 -2.35 8.67
N PHE A 151 -6.76 -2.24 7.98
CA PHE A 151 -5.47 -2.64 8.55
C PHE A 151 -4.52 -1.45 8.48
N GLY A 152 -4.17 -0.90 9.64
CA GLY A 152 -3.34 0.30 9.76
C GLY A 152 -1.90 0.11 9.25
N ARG A 153 -1.17 1.22 9.22
CA ARG A 153 0.19 1.31 8.69
C ARG A 153 1.14 0.28 9.30
N HIS A 154 1.83 -0.49 8.46
CA HIS A 154 2.79 -1.51 8.85
C HIS A 154 3.85 -1.75 7.77
N ILE A 155 4.87 -2.52 8.18
CA ILE A 155 5.87 -3.14 7.32
C ILE A 155 5.67 -4.64 7.41
N ASP A 156 5.78 -5.32 6.26
CA ASP A 156 5.75 -6.79 6.22
C ASP A 156 7.17 -7.33 6.38
N GLU A 157 7.35 -8.23 7.33
CA GLU A 157 8.63 -8.86 7.65
C GLU A 157 8.83 -10.17 6.89
N SER A 158 10.10 -10.51 6.64
CA SER A 158 10.48 -11.80 6.07
C SER A 158 10.25 -12.94 7.06
N VAL A 159 9.70 -14.05 6.57
CA VAL A 159 9.58 -15.30 7.32
C VAL A 159 10.71 -16.22 6.89
N ASN A 160 11.53 -16.68 7.83
CA ASN A 160 12.53 -17.72 7.58
C ASN A 160 11.85 -19.08 7.63
N LEU A 161 12.03 -19.90 6.59
CA LEU A 161 11.37 -21.20 6.44
C LEU A 161 12.26 -22.39 6.82
N GLY A 162 13.51 -22.13 7.22
CA GLY A 162 14.56 -23.15 7.36
C GLY A 162 15.56 -23.03 6.21
N ASP A 163 16.57 -23.90 6.17
CA ASP A 163 17.48 -24.18 5.02
C ASP A 163 18.11 -23.01 4.23
N GLY A 164 18.02 -21.79 4.75
CA GLY A 164 18.36 -20.57 4.02
C GLY A 164 17.16 -19.95 3.29
N SER A 165 16.06 -20.67 3.08
CA SER A 165 14.86 -20.12 2.44
C SER A 165 14.17 -19.06 3.30
N ARG A 166 13.75 -17.96 2.68
CA ARG A 166 12.96 -16.92 3.34
C ARG A 166 12.01 -16.22 2.38
N THR A 167 10.92 -15.66 2.91
CA THR A 167 9.98 -14.88 2.10
C THR A 167 10.49 -13.46 1.87
N LEU A 168 10.50 -12.99 0.63
CA LEU A 168 10.98 -11.64 0.28
C LEU A 168 9.94 -10.73 -0.34
N TYR A 169 8.86 -11.27 -0.88
CA TYR A 169 7.73 -10.51 -1.39
C TYR A 169 6.44 -10.95 -0.71
N THR A 170 5.57 -10.00 -0.42
CA THR A 170 4.15 -10.27 -0.18
C THR A 170 3.46 -10.38 -1.52
N LEU A 171 2.60 -11.38 -1.68
CA LEU A 171 1.66 -11.51 -2.79
C LEU A 171 0.25 -11.30 -2.25
N LEU A 172 -0.41 -10.23 -2.68
CA LEU A 172 -1.82 -9.99 -2.46
C LEU A 172 -2.58 -10.22 -3.76
N ILE A 173 -3.65 -11.00 -3.72
CA ILE A 173 -4.60 -11.17 -4.83
C ILE A 173 -5.94 -10.62 -4.36
N TYR A 174 -6.43 -9.56 -5.00
CA TYR A 174 -7.73 -8.98 -4.69
C TYR A 174 -8.82 -9.89 -5.25
N LEU A 175 -9.71 -10.38 -4.40
CA LEU A 175 -10.81 -11.26 -4.81
C LEU A 175 -12.13 -10.50 -5.02
N SER A 176 -12.23 -9.29 -4.46
CA SER A 176 -13.30 -8.32 -4.74
C SER A 176 -12.72 -6.92 -4.98
N GLY A 177 -13.52 -6.00 -5.51
CA GLY A 177 -13.01 -4.66 -5.85
C GLY A 177 -14.01 -3.73 -6.54
N LYS A 178 -13.48 -2.63 -7.06
CA LYS A 178 -14.18 -1.63 -7.89
C LYS A 178 -14.40 -2.22 -9.30
N GLY A 179 -15.42 -3.07 -9.44
CA GLY A 179 -15.81 -3.66 -10.73
C GLY A 179 -16.70 -2.72 -11.56
N ASN A 180 -16.72 -2.92 -12.88
CA ASN A 180 -17.70 -2.27 -13.76
C ASN A 180 -19.09 -2.86 -13.47
N ALA A 181 -20.09 -1.99 -13.30
CA ALA A 181 -21.49 -2.32 -12.99
C ALA A 181 -22.23 -3.22 -14.01
N LYS A 182 -21.53 -3.80 -14.99
CA LYS A 182 -22.08 -4.70 -16.03
C LYS A 182 -21.87 -6.18 -15.75
N GLU A 183 -21.08 -6.56 -14.76
CA GLU A 183 -21.04 -7.95 -14.27
C GLU A 183 -21.96 -8.08 -13.06
N SER A 184 -22.99 -8.91 -13.25
CA SER A 184 -24.21 -9.07 -12.46
C SER A 184 -24.04 -9.10 -10.93
N SER A 185 -24.93 -8.34 -10.27
CA SER A 185 -25.37 -8.46 -8.86
C SER A 185 -24.47 -7.93 -7.72
N GLY A 186 -23.21 -7.53 -7.98
CA GLY A 186 -22.34 -6.96 -6.94
C GLY A 186 -22.33 -5.44 -6.93
N GLN A 187 -22.70 -4.80 -5.82
CA GLN A 187 -22.44 -3.37 -5.63
C GLN A 187 -20.92 -3.10 -5.60
N ALA A 188 -20.47 -2.01 -6.22
CA ALA A 188 -19.05 -1.67 -6.28
C ALA A 188 -18.47 -1.37 -4.89
N LEU A 189 -17.28 -1.91 -4.60
CA LEU A 189 -16.54 -1.61 -3.37
C LEU A 189 -16.19 -0.11 -3.29
N VAL A 190 -16.43 0.53 -2.15
CA VAL A 190 -16.00 1.91 -1.91
C VAL A 190 -15.03 1.93 -0.74
N GLY A 191 -13.88 2.59 -0.89
CA GLY A 191 -12.79 2.49 0.08
C GLY A 191 -12.00 1.18 -0.07
N GLY A 192 -11.30 0.81 1.00
CA GLY A 192 -10.56 -0.46 1.04
C GLY A 192 -9.27 -0.47 0.22
N GLU A 193 -8.74 0.67 -0.19
CA GLU A 193 -7.56 0.72 -1.03
C GLU A 193 -6.28 0.36 -0.27
N THR A 194 -5.31 -0.23 -0.95
CA THR A 194 -3.99 -0.50 -0.36
C THR A 194 -3.09 0.66 -0.70
N VAL A 195 -2.61 1.38 0.31
CA VAL A 195 -1.85 2.62 0.16
C VAL A 195 -0.42 2.40 0.65
N PHE A 196 0.56 2.80 -0.15
CA PHE A 196 1.98 2.76 0.19
C PHE A 196 2.55 4.16 0.42
N TYR A 197 3.34 4.28 1.48
CA TYR A 197 4.05 5.46 1.95
C TYR A 197 5.56 5.25 1.81
N ASP A 198 6.31 6.33 1.67
CA ASP A 198 7.76 6.24 1.62
C ASP A 198 8.42 6.26 3.02
N HIS A 199 9.75 6.24 3.01
CA HIS A 199 10.63 6.02 4.15
C HIS A 199 10.67 7.17 5.19
N ARG A 200 10.08 8.34 4.92
CA ARG A 200 10.02 9.43 5.92
C ARG A 200 8.70 9.46 6.68
N GLY A 201 7.80 8.49 6.47
CA GLY A 201 6.47 8.46 7.07
C GLY A 201 5.54 9.59 6.59
N GLY A 202 6.06 10.50 5.78
CA GLY A 202 5.32 11.40 4.92
C GLY A 202 4.98 10.73 3.59
N VAL A 203 4.06 11.33 2.87
CA VAL A 203 4.06 11.24 1.41
C VAL A 203 5.07 12.30 0.97
N VAL A 204 6.25 11.93 0.47
CA VAL A 204 7.37 12.87 0.37
C VAL A 204 7.46 13.53 -0.99
N ALA A 205 7.35 14.85 -0.97
CA ALA A 205 8.47 15.69 -1.38
C ALA A 205 9.07 16.38 -0.13
N GLU A 206 10.38 16.66 -0.19
CA GLU A 206 11.21 17.15 0.90
C GLU A 206 11.20 18.68 0.99
N VAL A 207 10.94 19.19 2.20
CA VAL A 207 10.88 20.62 2.51
C VAL A 207 12.30 21.16 2.74
N PHE A 208 12.81 21.95 1.80
CA PHE A 208 13.76 23.00 2.15
C PHE A 208 12.97 24.14 2.82
N SER A 209 13.42 24.60 3.99
CA SER A 209 12.83 25.74 4.67
C SER A 209 12.90 26.97 3.77
N TYR A 210 11.75 27.47 3.32
CA TYR A 210 11.67 28.75 2.59
C TYR A 210 10.65 29.67 3.24
N SER A 211 11.01 30.94 3.26
CA SER A 211 10.30 32.04 3.91
C SER A 211 8.82 32.11 3.52
N GLU A 212 7.99 32.29 4.55
CA GLU A 212 6.55 32.52 4.50
C GLU A 212 6.23 33.87 3.85
N THR A 213 6.09 33.92 2.53
CA THR A 213 5.44 35.04 1.85
C THR A 213 4.48 34.55 0.76
N ALA A 214 3.35 35.25 0.64
CA ALA A 214 2.18 34.93 -0.19
C ALA A 214 2.46 34.98 -1.71
N ILE A 215 1.51 34.53 -2.53
CA ILE A 215 1.50 34.79 -3.99
C ILE A 215 1.61 36.29 -4.21
N CYS A 216 2.42 36.71 -5.18
CA CYS A 216 2.45 38.09 -5.66
C CYS A 216 1.01 38.56 -5.95
N SER A 217 0.53 39.57 -5.21
CA SER A 217 -0.72 40.29 -5.49
C SER A 217 -0.59 41.27 -6.66
N CYS A 218 0.59 41.33 -7.28
CA CYS A 218 1.07 42.47 -8.03
C CYS A 218 0.58 42.51 -9.49
N GLU A 219 0.20 41.37 -10.09
CA GLU A 219 -0.24 41.32 -11.49
C GLU A 219 -1.43 40.36 -11.70
N GLU A 220 -2.50 40.84 -12.33
CA GLU A 220 -3.78 40.11 -12.50
C GLU A 220 -3.81 39.14 -13.70
N LEU A 221 -2.70 39.00 -14.43
CA LEU A 221 -2.67 38.19 -15.63
C LEU A 221 -2.49 36.71 -15.28
N ILE A 222 -3.42 35.86 -15.72
CA ILE A 222 -3.40 34.40 -15.49
C ILE A 222 -2.06 33.75 -15.85
N ASN A 223 -1.36 34.25 -16.87
CA ASN A 223 -0.05 33.76 -17.27
C ASN A 223 1.04 34.04 -16.23
N HIS A 224 1.04 35.24 -15.62
CA HIS A 224 1.92 35.53 -14.49
C HIS A 224 1.61 34.56 -13.35
N ILE A 225 0.34 34.36 -13.01
CA ILE A 225 -0.05 33.48 -11.91
C ILE A 225 0.40 32.04 -12.16
N LEU A 226 0.24 31.51 -13.37
CA LEU A 226 0.52 30.09 -13.65
C LEU A 226 1.98 29.79 -13.96
N VAL A 227 2.68 30.64 -14.71
CA VAL A 227 4.05 30.36 -15.20
C VAL A 227 5.07 31.46 -14.93
N GLY A 228 4.64 32.69 -14.61
CA GLY A 228 5.58 33.80 -14.31
C GLY A 228 5.92 33.95 -12.82
N CYS A 229 5.01 33.55 -11.93
CA CYS A 229 5.11 33.77 -10.49
C CYS A 229 6.22 32.87 -9.92
N PRO A 230 7.20 33.42 -9.17
CA PRO A 230 8.28 32.62 -8.59
C PRO A 230 7.81 31.43 -7.74
N LYS A 231 6.66 31.54 -7.07
CA LYS A 231 6.06 30.44 -6.27
C LYS A 231 5.42 29.36 -7.14
N SER A 232 4.74 29.76 -8.22
CA SER A 232 4.20 28.83 -9.20
C SER A 232 5.30 28.10 -9.95
N LEU A 233 6.37 28.82 -10.33
CA LEU A 233 7.61 28.24 -10.84
C LEU A 233 8.22 27.25 -9.85
N GLN A 234 8.30 27.58 -8.57
CA GLN A 234 8.79 26.65 -7.56
C GLN A 234 7.95 25.34 -7.51
N LEU A 235 6.63 25.44 -7.58
CA LEU A 235 5.74 24.26 -7.64
C LEU A 235 5.97 23.45 -8.93
N TRP A 236 6.08 24.11 -10.09
CA TRP A 236 6.41 23.44 -11.35
C TRP A 236 7.74 22.70 -11.28
N TRP A 237 8.77 23.32 -10.71
CA TRP A 237 10.07 22.68 -10.54
C TRP A 237 9.96 21.39 -9.73
N ILE A 238 9.26 21.43 -8.59
CA ILE A 238 9.05 20.25 -7.72
C ILE A 238 8.30 19.15 -8.48
N VAL A 239 7.16 19.49 -9.09
CA VAL A 239 6.33 18.51 -9.80
C VAL A 239 7.08 17.90 -10.97
N LEU A 240 7.72 18.73 -11.81
CA LEU A 240 8.47 18.29 -12.99
C LEU A 240 9.70 17.45 -12.61
N CYS A 241 10.41 17.78 -11.53
CA CYS A 241 11.48 16.93 -11.01
C CYS A 241 10.93 15.57 -10.54
N THR A 242 9.78 15.55 -9.88
CA THR A 242 9.14 14.33 -9.35
C THR A 242 8.71 13.38 -10.47
N ILE A 243 8.23 13.91 -11.59
CA ILE A 243 7.87 13.10 -12.77
C ILE A 243 9.05 12.89 -13.74
N ASN A 244 10.28 13.25 -13.33
CA ASN A 244 11.51 13.13 -14.11
C ASN A 244 11.46 13.85 -15.47
N GLN A 245 10.86 15.05 -15.49
CA GLN A 245 10.81 15.97 -16.63
C GLN A 245 11.35 17.38 -16.27
N PRO A 246 12.49 17.53 -15.57
CA PRO A 246 13.00 18.84 -15.16
C PRO A 246 13.37 19.76 -16.34
N ARG A 247 13.61 19.20 -17.53
CA ARG A 247 13.92 19.94 -18.76
C ARG A 247 12.76 20.78 -19.29
N CYS A 248 11.56 20.49 -18.82
CA CYS A 248 10.33 21.11 -19.27
C CYS A 248 9.89 22.28 -18.37
N PHE A 249 10.81 22.76 -17.54
CA PHE A 249 10.55 23.81 -16.58
C PHE A 249 10.18 25.13 -17.29
N PRO A 250 9.07 25.80 -16.93
CA PRO A 250 8.59 27.04 -17.59
C PRO A 250 9.42 28.29 -17.23
N LEU A 251 10.75 28.21 -17.29
CA LEU A 251 11.60 29.35 -16.96
C LEU A 251 11.57 30.41 -18.07
N GLY A 252 11.10 31.61 -17.73
CA GLY A 252 11.04 32.73 -18.68
C GLY A 252 9.84 32.68 -19.63
N GLU A 253 8.90 31.77 -19.40
CA GLU A 253 7.69 31.64 -20.20
C GLU A 253 6.69 32.77 -19.91
N THR A 254 6.10 33.32 -20.97
CA THR A 254 5.11 34.41 -20.87
C THR A 254 3.67 33.94 -21.07
N SER A 255 3.48 32.68 -21.51
CA SER A 255 2.18 32.10 -21.81
C SER A 255 2.12 30.64 -21.36
N PHE A 256 1.18 30.33 -20.47
CA PHE A 256 0.96 28.96 -20.00
C PHE A 256 0.56 28.02 -21.13
N LEU A 257 -0.27 28.49 -22.07
CA LEU A 257 -0.72 27.68 -23.21
C LEU A 257 0.40 27.41 -24.22
N SER A 258 1.30 28.38 -24.43
CA SER A 258 2.47 28.19 -25.31
C SER A 258 3.39 27.13 -24.70
N TRP A 259 3.77 27.33 -23.44
CA TRP A 259 4.60 26.39 -22.71
C TRP A 259 4.02 24.97 -22.66
N TRP A 260 2.72 24.82 -22.37
CA TRP A 260 2.06 23.51 -22.38
C TRP A 260 2.08 22.87 -23.79
N SER A 261 1.87 23.67 -24.84
CA SER A 261 1.94 23.16 -26.22
C SER A 261 3.35 22.65 -26.56
N ASP A 262 4.38 23.43 -26.21
CA ASP A 262 5.79 23.07 -26.42
C ASP A 262 6.18 21.83 -25.60
N TYR A 263 5.65 21.72 -24.39
CA TYR A 263 5.81 20.54 -23.54
C TYR A 263 5.25 19.26 -24.17
N LEU A 264 4.05 19.33 -24.76
CA LEU A 264 3.42 18.17 -25.40
C LEU A 264 4.20 17.70 -26.62
N ILE A 265 4.80 18.63 -27.38
CA ILE A 265 5.67 18.32 -28.51
C ILE A 265 6.96 17.63 -28.02
N ALA A 266 7.51 18.06 -26.89
CA ALA A 266 8.72 17.47 -26.32
C ALA A 266 8.49 16.08 -25.67
N SER A 267 7.27 15.79 -25.21
CA SER A 267 6.95 14.59 -24.39
C SER A 267 5.78 13.71 -24.90
N PRO A 268 5.75 13.29 -26.18
CA PRO A 268 4.57 12.68 -26.81
C PRO A 268 4.21 11.26 -26.34
N LYS A 269 5.04 10.61 -25.51
CA LYS A 269 4.88 9.18 -25.14
C LYS A 269 4.35 8.93 -23.72
N GLN A 270 3.98 9.96 -22.96
CA GLN A 270 3.54 9.80 -21.57
C GLN A 270 2.06 10.16 -21.39
N GLN A 271 1.20 9.13 -21.38
CA GLN A 271 -0.22 9.27 -21.08
C GLN A 271 -0.42 9.81 -19.65
N GLY A 272 -1.31 10.80 -19.49
CA GLY A 272 -1.69 11.38 -18.19
C GLY A 272 -1.00 12.69 -17.81
N LEU A 273 0.00 13.16 -18.58
CA LEU A 273 0.68 14.43 -18.31
C LEU A 273 -0.22 15.67 -18.42
N ASP A 274 -1.19 15.67 -19.35
CA ASP A 274 -2.17 16.76 -19.47
C ASP A 274 -2.96 16.95 -18.18
N THR A 275 -3.40 15.84 -17.59
CA THR A 275 -4.09 15.84 -16.30
C THR A 275 -3.22 16.42 -15.20
N ILE A 276 -1.92 16.09 -15.19
CA ILE A 276 -0.95 16.64 -14.22
C ILE A 276 -0.84 18.16 -14.38
N ILE A 277 -0.64 18.64 -15.62
CA ILE A 277 -0.52 20.07 -15.89
C ILE A 277 -1.79 20.83 -15.50
N ILE A 278 -2.95 20.29 -15.85
CA ILE A 278 -4.25 20.87 -15.47
C ILE A 278 -4.42 20.92 -13.96
N LEU A 279 -4.06 19.85 -13.24
CA LEU A 279 -4.22 19.77 -11.78
C LEU A 279 -3.28 20.71 -11.04
N VAL A 280 -2.04 20.86 -11.50
CA VAL A 280 -1.09 21.83 -10.93
C VAL A 280 -1.59 23.25 -11.18
N ALA A 281 -1.98 23.57 -12.42
CA ALA A 281 -2.53 24.88 -12.75
C ALA A 281 -3.81 25.20 -11.95
N TRP A 282 -4.70 24.23 -11.81
CA TRP A 282 -5.90 24.35 -10.98
C TRP A 282 -5.57 24.55 -9.50
N SER A 283 -4.56 23.85 -8.97
CA SER A 283 -4.13 23.99 -7.58
C SER A 283 -3.55 25.38 -7.30
N ILE A 284 -2.73 25.91 -8.23
CA ILE A 284 -2.21 27.29 -8.18
C ILE A 284 -3.36 28.29 -8.18
N TRP A 285 -4.31 28.13 -9.12
CA TRP A 285 -5.46 29.01 -9.24
C TRP A 285 -6.36 28.98 -8.00
N LYS A 286 -6.65 27.78 -7.48
CA LYS A 286 -7.49 27.57 -6.30
C LYS A 286 -6.87 28.17 -5.05
N GLU A 287 -5.56 28.06 -4.87
CA GLU A 287 -4.86 28.66 -3.73
C GLU A 287 -4.88 30.19 -3.81
N ARG A 288 -4.68 30.76 -5.01
CA ARG A 288 -4.85 32.21 -5.23
C ARG A 288 -6.27 32.65 -4.88
N HIS A 289 -7.29 31.89 -5.31
CA HIS A 289 -8.69 32.20 -5.00
C HIS A 289 -8.97 32.15 -3.50
N ASN A 290 -8.47 31.13 -2.78
CA ASN A 290 -8.59 31.05 -1.33
C ASN A 290 -7.91 32.23 -0.62
N TRP A 291 -6.77 32.70 -1.11
CA TRP A 291 -6.09 33.85 -0.54
C TRP A 291 -6.85 35.16 -0.75
N VAL A 292 -7.45 35.39 -1.94
CA VAL A 292 -8.25 36.59 -2.24
C VAL A 292 -9.53 36.64 -1.41
N PHE A 293 -10.25 35.52 -1.29
CA PHE A 293 -11.62 35.54 -0.80
C PHE A 293 -11.78 35.08 0.66
N ASN A 294 -10.87 34.24 1.18
CA ASN A 294 -11.04 33.61 2.49
C ASN A 294 -9.97 34.03 3.52
N ASN A 295 -8.97 34.84 3.14
CA ASN A 295 -7.90 35.35 4.01
C ASN A 295 -7.20 34.27 4.87
N GLN A 296 -7.15 33.03 4.38
CA GLN A 296 -6.49 31.90 5.03
C GLN A 296 -5.47 31.25 4.07
N PRO A 297 -4.26 31.82 3.94
CA PRO A 297 -3.23 31.21 3.12
C PRO A 297 -2.73 29.90 3.75
N ARG A 298 -2.62 28.83 2.95
CA ARG A 298 -1.84 27.65 3.35
C ARG A 298 -0.35 27.91 3.11
N SER A 299 0.50 27.20 3.84
CA SER A 299 1.94 27.24 3.54
C SER A 299 2.21 26.61 2.17
N TRP A 300 3.19 27.12 1.44
CA TRP A 300 3.60 26.55 0.15
C TRP A 300 4.08 25.11 0.25
N GLY A 301 4.63 24.72 1.40
CA GLY A 301 4.90 23.32 1.74
C GLY A 301 3.64 22.47 1.63
N GLN A 302 2.53 22.90 2.26
CA GLN A 302 1.25 22.17 2.20
C GLN A 302 0.63 22.12 0.80
N VAL A 303 0.80 23.17 -0.02
CA VAL A 303 0.28 23.19 -1.41
C VAL A 303 1.11 22.29 -2.32
N ALA A 304 2.44 22.31 -2.15
CA ALA A 304 3.36 21.38 -2.83
C ALA A 304 3.12 19.95 -2.36
N ASP A 305 2.87 19.71 -1.07
CA ASP A 305 2.50 18.41 -0.52
C ASP A 305 1.19 17.91 -1.13
N LEU A 306 0.16 18.76 -1.29
CA LEU A 306 -1.11 18.35 -1.92
C LEU A 306 -0.98 18.03 -3.42
N ALA A 307 -0.17 18.81 -4.16
CA ALA A 307 0.09 18.58 -5.57
C ALA A 307 1.03 17.39 -5.81
N ALA A 308 2.03 17.19 -4.94
CA ALA A 308 2.88 16.01 -4.94
C ALA A 308 2.10 14.78 -4.47
N GLU A 309 1.24 14.90 -3.45
CA GLU A 309 0.31 13.85 -3.00
C GLU A 309 -0.52 13.38 -4.18
N ALA A 310 -1.14 14.29 -4.95
CA ALA A 310 -1.89 13.99 -6.18
C ALA A 310 -1.11 13.15 -7.23
N HIS A 311 0.22 13.14 -7.19
CA HIS A 311 1.09 12.41 -8.12
C HIS A 311 1.91 11.28 -7.45
N LEU A 312 1.86 11.17 -6.13
CA LEU A 312 2.51 10.15 -5.30
C LEU A 312 1.55 9.05 -4.83
N TRP A 313 0.27 9.07 -5.24
CA TRP A 313 -0.68 8.00 -4.94
C TRP A 313 -0.20 6.68 -5.55
N ARG A 314 0.56 5.93 -4.75
CA ARG A 314 0.79 4.49 -4.89
C ARG A 314 -0.42 3.72 -4.35
N GLU A 315 -1.61 4.28 -4.54
CA GLU A 315 -2.85 3.66 -4.15
C GLU A 315 -3.18 2.56 -5.16
N VAL A 316 -3.27 1.34 -4.68
CA VAL A 316 -3.74 0.22 -5.47
C VAL A 316 -5.19 0.01 -5.13
N ALA A 317 -6.05 0.46 -6.05
CA ALA A 317 -7.48 0.19 -5.97
C ALA A 317 -7.70 -1.33 -6.10
N PRO A 318 -8.47 -1.95 -5.19
CA PRO A 318 -8.83 -3.36 -5.30
C PRO A 318 -9.68 -3.55 -6.57
N VAL A 319 -9.25 -4.48 -7.41
CA VAL A 319 -9.96 -4.93 -8.61
C VAL A 319 -9.97 -6.45 -8.57
N PRO A 320 -11.11 -7.14 -8.76
CA PRO A 320 -11.15 -8.60 -8.75
C PRO A 320 -10.10 -9.19 -9.70
N GLY A 321 -9.27 -10.07 -9.16
CA GLY A 321 -8.21 -10.76 -9.88
C GLY A 321 -6.92 -9.99 -10.11
N LEU A 322 -6.81 -8.75 -9.63
CA LEU A 322 -5.54 -8.03 -9.58
C LEU A 322 -4.61 -8.67 -8.55
N ALA A 323 -3.38 -9.01 -8.96
CA ALA A 323 -2.31 -9.32 -8.02
C ALA A 323 -1.41 -8.11 -7.79
N LEU A 324 -0.96 -7.95 -6.55
CA LEU A 324 -0.04 -6.91 -6.08
C LEU A 324 1.10 -7.59 -5.34
N LEU A 325 2.32 -7.25 -5.72
CA LEU A 325 3.56 -7.73 -5.13
C LEU A 325 4.35 -6.56 -4.55
N HIS A 326 4.84 -6.71 -3.33
CA HIS A 326 5.75 -5.74 -2.71
C HIS A 326 6.79 -6.42 -1.83
N LEU A 327 7.98 -5.82 -1.70
CA LEU A 327 9.08 -6.37 -0.91
C LEU A 327 8.78 -6.39 0.60
N HIS A 328 9.48 -7.27 1.31
CA HIS A 328 9.55 -7.36 2.77
C HIS A 328 10.74 -6.57 3.36
N GLY A 329 10.69 -6.39 4.68
CA GLY A 329 11.78 -5.89 5.53
C GLY A 329 12.20 -4.46 5.19
N ALA A 330 13.50 -4.18 5.20
CA ALA A 330 14.05 -2.83 5.04
C ALA A 330 13.71 -2.15 3.69
N LYS A 331 13.34 -2.92 2.66
CA LYS A 331 12.91 -2.40 1.36
C LYS A 331 11.39 -2.40 1.19
N CYS A 332 10.65 -2.87 2.19
CA CYS A 332 9.21 -2.75 2.22
C CYS A 332 8.82 -1.28 2.38
N MET A 333 7.83 -0.85 1.62
CA MET A 333 7.23 0.46 1.81
C MET A 333 6.22 0.38 2.94
N LEU A 334 6.17 1.40 3.81
CA LEU A 334 5.15 1.48 4.86
C LEU A 334 3.79 1.48 4.17
N HIS A 335 2.86 0.64 4.60
CA HIS A 335 1.59 0.50 3.88
C HIS A 335 0.42 0.15 4.78
N GLU A 336 -0.78 0.40 4.30
CA GLU A 336 -2.01 0.10 5.01
C GLU A 336 -3.13 -0.31 4.05
N ALA A 337 -4.11 -1.05 4.56
CA ALA A 337 -5.41 -1.21 3.92
C ALA A 337 -6.37 -0.17 4.50
N ARG A 338 -6.80 0.78 3.67
CA ARG A 338 -7.75 1.84 4.04
C ARG A 338 -9.10 1.27 4.46
N VAL A 339 -9.84 2.10 5.19
CA VAL A 339 -11.20 1.78 5.65
C VAL A 339 -12.09 1.42 4.48
N VAL A 340 -12.77 0.29 4.59
CA VAL A 340 -13.87 -0.05 3.68
C VAL A 340 -15.08 0.81 4.05
N LYS A 341 -15.58 1.58 3.08
CA LYS A 341 -16.70 2.52 3.28
C LYS A 341 -18.04 1.92 2.87
N LYS A 342 -18.06 1.08 1.84
CA LYS A 342 -19.25 0.35 1.37
C LYS A 342 -18.87 -1.01 0.79
N ASN A 343 -19.71 -2.02 1.01
CA ASN A 343 -19.52 -3.41 0.57
C ASN A 343 -18.33 -4.10 1.26
N ILE A 344 -17.91 -5.27 0.75
CA ILE A 344 -16.93 -6.14 1.40
C ILE A 344 -15.68 -6.33 0.52
N LYS A 345 -14.50 -6.10 1.10
CA LYS A 345 -13.20 -6.36 0.46
C LYS A 345 -12.70 -7.76 0.84
N TYR A 346 -12.34 -8.56 -0.17
CA TYR A 346 -11.70 -9.86 0.00
C TYR A 346 -10.30 -9.86 -0.61
N VAL A 347 -9.32 -10.40 0.12
CA VAL A 347 -7.93 -10.51 -0.33
C VAL A 347 -7.36 -11.86 0.04
N LEU A 348 -6.72 -12.54 -0.91
CA LEU A 348 -5.85 -13.69 -0.65
C LEU A 348 -4.42 -13.18 -0.49
N ARG A 349 -3.72 -13.61 0.56
CA ARG A 349 -2.30 -13.35 0.78
C ARG A 349 -1.50 -14.64 0.82
N SER A 350 -0.38 -14.64 0.12
CA SER A 350 0.76 -15.53 0.35
C SER A 350 2.04 -14.68 0.26
N ASP A 351 3.19 -15.30 0.36
CA ASP A 351 4.49 -14.64 0.26
C ASP A 351 5.42 -15.44 -0.65
N VAL A 352 6.25 -14.79 -1.46
CA VAL A 352 7.19 -15.45 -2.38
C VAL A 352 8.46 -15.84 -1.64
N VAL A 353 8.79 -17.13 -1.73
CA VAL A 353 9.95 -17.75 -1.10
C VAL A 353 11.16 -17.64 -2.02
N PHE A 354 12.29 -17.24 -1.44
CA PHE A 354 13.59 -17.19 -2.10
C PHE A 354 14.56 -18.10 -1.36
N ALA A 355 15.29 -18.93 -2.12
CA ALA A 355 16.29 -19.87 -1.62
C ALA A 355 17.69 -19.53 -2.15
#